data_AF-A0A9P0TR26-F1
#
_entry.id   AF-A0A9P0TR26-F1
#
_cell.length_a   1.000
_cell.length_b   1.000
_cell.length_c   1.000
_cell.angle_alpha   90.00
_cell.angle_beta   90.00
_cell.angle_gamma   90.00
#
_symmetry.space_group_name_H-M   'P 1'
#
loop_
_entity.id
_entity.type
_entity.pdbx_description
1 polymer ?
#
loop_
_entity_poly.entity_id
_entity_poly.type
_entity_poly.pdbx_seq_one_letter_code
_entity_poly.pdbx_strand_id
1 'polypeptide(L)'
;MADCVDMLTPDTIRSIMRRTMFALREGYGAATWRRGAIHVCAVRWWERKGQPLRPAPHPPAAVRALAPPGDILATFYRQLMELVFPNDSQGVSVKELVCIHLGLLPASTAVQQARRLAHSVYELAGENPAIASDLL
;
A
#
# COMPACT_ATOMS: atom_id res chain seq x y z
N MET A 1 -0.36 1.52 32.08
CA MET A 1 0.11 1.92 30.73
C MET A 1 -0.28 0.75 29.84
N ALA A 2 -1.24 0.90 28.93
CA ALA A 2 -1.64 -0.22 28.07
C ALA A 2 -0.43 -0.57 27.19
N ASP A 3 0.01 -1.83 27.22
CA ASP A 3 1.17 -2.25 26.43
C ASP A 3 0.84 -2.08 24.95
N CYS A 4 1.80 -1.54 24.19
CA CYS A 4 1.60 -1.26 22.78
C CYS A 4 1.30 -2.53 21.96
N VAL A 5 1.72 -3.69 22.48
CA VAL A 5 1.43 -5.03 21.93
C VAL A 5 -0.07 -5.33 21.95
N ASP A 6 -0.77 -4.90 23.01
CA ASP A 6 -2.23 -5.12 23.14
C ASP A 6 -3.04 -4.25 22.17
N MET A 7 -2.43 -3.23 21.56
CA MET A 7 -3.11 -2.36 20.61
C MET A 7 -3.18 -2.95 19.20
N LEU A 8 -2.28 -3.89 18.85
CA LEU A 8 -2.19 -4.52 17.52
C LEU A 8 -2.78 -5.94 17.51
N THR A 9 -3.94 -6.12 18.14
CA THR A 9 -4.66 -7.39 18.08
C THR A 9 -4.99 -7.79 16.64
N PRO A 10 -5.18 -9.10 16.36
CA PRO A 10 -5.56 -9.57 15.02
C PRO A 10 -6.80 -8.87 14.46
N ASP A 11 -7.79 -8.56 15.29
CA ASP A 11 -8.98 -7.82 14.88
C ASP A 11 -8.69 -6.36 14.53
N THR A 12 -7.76 -5.73 15.26
CA THR A 12 -7.27 -4.39 14.92
C THR A 12 -6.58 -4.40 13.57
N ILE A 13 -5.67 -5.34 13.33
CA ILE A 13 -4.97 -5.49 12.04
C ILE A 13 -5.96 -5.77 10.91
N ARG A 14 -6.91 -6.69 11.10
CA ARG A 14 -7.94 -7.00 10.10
C ARG A 14 -8.77 -5.76 9.73
N SER A 15 -9.16 -4.97 10.73
CA SER A 15 -9.91 -3.74 10.53
C SER A 15 -9.08 -2.67 9.79
N ILE A 16 -7.79 -2.55 10.13
CA ILE A 16 -6.85 -1.66 9.42
C ILE A 16 -6.76 -2.06 7.95
N MET A 17 -6.48 -3.35 7.67
CA MET A 17 -6.36 -3.86 6.31
C MET A 17 -7.67 -3.71 5.52
N ARG A 18 -8.82 -3.98 6.13
CA ARG A 18 -10.12 -3.75 5.48
C ARG A 18 -10.29 -2.30 5.05
N ARG A 19 -9.88 -1.34 5.90
CA ARG A 19 -9.98 0.08 5.58
C ARG A 19 -8.98 0.51 4.50
N THR A 20 -7.76 -0.04 4.51
CA THR A 20 -6.79 0.13 3.42
C THR A 20 -7.39 -0.35 2.11
N MET A 21 -7.86 -1.59 2.06
CA MET A 21 -8.46 -2.21 0.87
C MET A 21 -9.68 -1.43 0.36
N PHE A 22 -10.50 -0.89 1.27
CA PHE A 22 -11.59 0.00 0.90
C PHE A 22 -11.09 1.28 0.23
N ALA A 23 -10.10 1.98 0.80
CA ALA A 23 -9.55 3.19 0.20
C ALA A 23 -8.96 2.93 -1.19
N LEU A 24 -8.25 1.81 -1.35
CA LEU A 24 -7.70 1.37 -2.61
C LEU A 24 -8.78 1.08 -3.67
N ARG A 25 -9.90 0.49 -3.27
CA ARG A 25 -11.06 0.24 -4.14
C ARG A 25 -11.77 1.53 -4.58
N GLU A 26 -11.75 2.56 -3.75
CA GLU A 26 -12.24 3.89 -4.10
C GLU A 26 -11.28 4.65 -5.05
N GLY A 27 -10.14 4.07 -5.41
CA GLY A 27 -9.15 4.67 -6.31
C GLY A 27 -8.16 5.60 -5.62
N TYR A 28 -8.14 5.65 -4.28
CA TYR A 28 -7.15 6.44 -3.56
C TYR A 28 -5.77 5.76 -3.62
N GLY A 29 -4.76 6.47 -4.12
CA GLY A 29 -3.36 6.01 -4.10
C GLY A 29 -2.66 6.17 -2.74
N ALA A 30 -3.26 6.94 -1.83
CA ALA A 30 -2.78 7.10 -0.46
C ALA A 30 -3.93 7.41 0.49
N ALA A 31 -3.84 6.92 1.72
CA ALA A 31 -4.79 7.21 2.79
C ALA A 31 -4.06 7.29 4.13
N THR A 32 -4.53 8.19 5.00
CA THR A 32 -4.03 8.33 6.36
C THR A 32 -5.19 8.51 7.33
N TRP A 33 -5.17 7.78 8.45
CA TRP A 33 -6.22 7.89 9.46
C TRP A 33 -5.71 7.51 10.83
N ARG A 34 -6.51 7.83 11.85
CA ARG A 34 -6.25 7.47 13.25
C ARG A 34 -7.29 6.47 13.76
N ARG A 35 -6.87 5.61 14.67
CA ARG A 35 -7.72 4.73 15.47
C ARG A 35 -7.17 4.71 16.90
N GLY A 36 -7.79 5.46 17.80
CA GLY A 36 -7.25 5.65 19.15
C GLY A 36 -5.82 6.21 19.09
N ALA A 37 -4.88 5.53 19.75
CA ALA A 37 -3.46 5.88 19.75
C ALA A 37 -2.70 5.46 18.48
N ILE A 38 -3.34 4.77 17.53
CA ILE A 38 -2.69 4.30 16.31
C ILE A 38 -2.89 5.31 15.18
N HIS A 39 -1.82 5.62 14.45
CA HIS A 39 -1.85 6.34 13.19
C HIS A 39 -1.42 5.42 12.04
N VAL A 40 -2.29 5.27 11.04
CA VAL A 40 -2.04 4.42 9.87
C VAL A 40 -1.80 5.30 8.66
N CYS A 41 -0.76 4.97 7.89
CA CYS A 41 -0.48 5.52 6.58
C CYS A 41 -0.41 4.37 5.57
N ALA A 42 -1.29 4.39 4.58
CA ALA A 42 -1.28 3.44 3.47
C ALA A 42 -0.94 4.18 2.18
N VAL A 43 0.01 3.67 1.41
CA VAL A 43 0.43 4.24 0.13
C VAL A 43 0.58 3.15 -0.92
N ARG A 44 0.18 3.47 -2.15
CA ARG A 44 0.39 2.64 -3.34
C ARG A 44 1.17 3.45 -4.37
N TRP A 45 2.14 2.82 -5.01
CA TRP A 45 2.85 3.39 -6.15
C TRP A 45 3.14 2.33 -7.20
N TRP A 46 3.64 2.78 -8.34
CA TRP A 46 3.95 1.95 -9.49
C TRP A 46 5.40 2.19 -9.88
N GLU A 47 6.07 1.13 -10.32
CA GLU A 47 7.45 1.23 -10.79
C GLU A 47 7.74 0.26 -11.93
N ARG A 48 8.72 0.60 -12.75
CA ARG A 48 9.31 -0.29 -13.77
C ARG A 48 10.81 -0.21 -13.66
N LYS A 49 11.45 -1.35 -13.41
CA LYS A 49 12.91 -1.43 -13.18
C LYS A 49 13.37 -0.40 -12.14
N GLY A 50 12.57 -0.24 -11.08
CA GLY A 50 12.82 0.70 -9.98
C GLY A 50 12.59 2.18 -10.28
N GLN A 51 12.18 2.53 -11.50
CA GLN A 51 11.78 3.90 -11.82
C GLN A 51 10.31 4.12 -11.49
N PRO A 52 9.94 5.18 -10.75
CA PRO A 52 8.55 5.45 -10.42
C PRO A 52 7.74 5.77 -11.69
N LEU A 53 6.55 5.20 -11.78
CA LEU A 53 5.62 5.41 -12.87
C LEU A 53 4.35 6.11 -12.38
N ARG A 54 3.82 6.98 -13.25
CA ARG A 54 2.54 7.65 -13.02
C ARG A 54 1.43 6.90 -13.75
N PRO A 55 0.35 6.50 -13.07
CA PRO A 55 -0.78 5.85 -13.72
C PRO A 55 -1.52 6.84 -14.63
N ALA A 56 -2.19 6.30 -15.65
CA ALA A 56 -3.14 7.06 -16.44
C ALA A 56 -4.31 7.54 -15.55
N PRO A 57 -4.86 8.75 -15.80
CA PRO A 57 -6.07 9.21 -15.12
C PRO A 57 -7.23 8.25 -15.37
N HIS A 58 -7.99 7.94 -14.33
CA HIS A 58 -9.14 7.06 -14.41
C HIS A 58 -10.24 7.55 -13.46
N PRO A 59 -11.53 7.39 -13.81
CA PRO A 59 -12.61 7.75 -12.92
C PRO A 59 -12.65 6.77 -11.72
N PRO A 60 -12.92 7.24 -10.48
CA PRO A 60 -13.04 6.37 -9.31
C PRO A 60 -14.05 5.22 -9.49
N ALA A 61 -15.11 5.45 -10.27
CA ALA A 61 -16.11 4.44 -10.59
C ALA A 61 -15.53 3.23 -11.32
N ALA A 62 -14.49 3.41 -12.16
CA ALA A 62 -13.86 2.30 -12.87
C ALA A 62 -13.13 1.35 -11.90
N VAL A 63 -12.44 1.90 -10.89
CA VAL A 63 -11.76 1.08 -9.87
C VAL A 63 -12.77 0.36 -8.98
N ARG A 64 -13.88 1.02 -8.62
CA ARG A 64 -14.95 0.40 -7.81
C ARG A 64 -15.64 -0.78 -8.48
N ALA A 65 -15.66 -0.80 -9.81
CA ALA A 65 -16.24 -1.86 -10.63
C ALA A 65 -15.34 -3.10 -10.73
N LEU A 66 -14.07 -3.00 -10.34
CA LEU A 66 -13.16 -4.13 -10.27
C LEU A 66 -13.55 -5.09 -9.13
N ALA A 67 -13.02 -6.31 -9.18
CA ALA A 67 -13.09 -7.23 -8.05
C ALA A 67 -12.52 -6.59 -6.76
N PRO A 68 -12.91 -7.04 -5.56
CA PRO A 68 -12.31 -6.52 -4.34
C PRO A 68 -10.78 -6.76 -4.30
N PRO A 69 -9.99 -5.80 -3.81
CA PRO A 69 -8.55 -5.99 -3.63
C PRO A 69 -8.25 -7.02 -2.53
N GLY A 70 -7.08 -7.66 -2.64
CA GLY A 70 -6.66 -8.76 -1.76
C GLY A 70 -7.22 -10.13 -2.13
N ASP A 71 -7.68 -10.32 -3.37
CA ASP A 71 -8.12 -11.61 -3.86
C ASP A 71 -6.92 -12.55 -4.14
N ILE A 72 -7.06 -13.84 -3.80
CA ILE A 72 -5.99 -14.84 -3.95
C ILE A 72 -5.53 -15.00 -5.41
N LEU A 73 -6.46 -14.76 -6.35
CA LEU A 73 -6.20 -14.88 -7.78
C LEU A 73 -5.54 -13.63 -8.39
N ALA A 74 -5.29 -12.58 -7.58
CA ALA A 74 -4.75 -11.30 -8.01
C ALA A 74 -5.53 -10.64 -9.18
N THR A 75 -6.81 -10.98 -9.35
CA THR A 75 -7.67 -10.50 -10.44
C THR A 75 -7.81 -8.99 -10.35
N PHE A 76 -7.96 -8.46 -9.14
CA PHE A 76 -8.04 -7.02 -8.92
C PHE A 76 -6.79 -6.31 -9.46
N TYR A 77 -5.60 -6.78 -9.11
CA TYR A 77 -4.35 -6.12 -9.50
C TYR A 77 -4.09 -6.20 -11.00
N ARG A 78 -4.43 -7.33 -11.64
CA ARG A 78 -4.35 -7.46 -13.10
C ARG A 78 -5.28 -6.48 -13.82
N GLN A 79 -6.55 -6.42 -13.42
CA GLN A 79 -7.52 -5.50 -14.01
C GLN A 79 -7.18 -4.04 -13.72
N LEU A 80 -6.66 -3.76 -12.51
CA LEU A 80 -6.17 -2.44 -12.16
C LEU A 80 -5.01 -2.03 -13.08
N MET A 81 -4.11 -2.96 -13.41
CA MET A 81 -2.98 -2.67 -14.30
C MET A 81 -3.42 -2.38 -15.73
N GLU A 82 -4.37 -3.15 -16.25
CA GLU A 82 -4.99 -2.90 -17.56
C GLU A 82 -5.71 -1.53 -17.58
N LEU A 83 -6.36 -1.15 -16.49
CA LEU A 83 -7.05 0.12 -16.35
C LEU A 83 -6.08 1.31 -16.31
N VAL A 84 -5.00 1.21 -15.52
CA VAL A 84 -4.13 2.37 -15.23
C VAL A 84 -2.87 2.45 -16.10
N PHE A 85 -2.54 1.40 -16.86
CA PHE A 85 -1.49 1.38 -17.88
C PHE A 85 -1.95 0.60 -19.13
N PRO A 86 -2.95 1.13 -19.87
CA PRO A 86 -3.48 0.45 -21.04
C PRO A 86 -2.38 0.29 -22.09
N ASN A 87 -2.15 -0.95 -22.53
CA ASN A 87 -1.12 -1.33 -23.50
C ASN A 87 0.35 -1.11 -23.07
N ASP A 88 0.61 -0.70 -21.83
CA ASP A 88 1.97 -0.50 -21.29
C ASP A 88 2.11 -1.04 -19.85
N SER A 89 1.45 -2.15 -19.54
CA SER A 89 1.54 -2.79 -18.22
C SER A 89 2.77 -3.71 -18.07
N GLN A 90 3.48 -4.01 -19.17
CA GLN A 90 4.62 -4.92 -19.16
C GLN A 90 5.76 -4.40 -18.28
N GLY A 91 6.21 -5.25 -17.35
CA GLY A 91 7.27 -4.92 -16.39
C GLY A 91 6.90 -3.83 -15.38
N VAL A 92 5.63 -3.43 -15.29
CA VAL A 92 5.12 -2.55 -14.23
C VAL A 92 4.82 -3.40 -13.01
N SER A 93 5.29 -2.98 -11.85
CA SER A 93 4.92 -3.56 -10.57
C SER A 93 4.11 -2.57 -9.74
N VAL A 94 3.10 -3.09 -9.04
CA VAL A 94 2.34 -2.34 -8.03
C VAL A 94 3.01 -2.60 -6.69
N LYS A 95 3.33 -1.53 -5.97
CA LYS A 95 3.88 -1.58 -4.62
C LYS A 95 2.89 -0.97 -3.65
N GLU A 96 2.71 -1.61 -2.51
CA GLU A 96 1.82 -1.17 -1.44
C GLU A 96 2.57 -1.22 -0.12
N LEU A 97 2.42 -0.17 0.68
CA LEU A 97 3.02 -0.09 2.00
C LEU A 97 1.98 0.43 2.99
N VAL A 98 1.81 -0.29 4.10
CA VAL A 98 0.96 0.10 5.22
C VAL A 98 1.84 0.27 6.45
N CYS A 99 2.03 1.52 6.87
CA CYS A 99 2.79 1.85 8.08
C CYS A 99 1.84 2.15 9.24
N ILE A 100 2.06 1.48 10.37
CA ILE A 100 1.30 1.67 11.59
C ILE A 100 2.23 2.31 12.64
N HIS A 101 1.87 3.48 13.14
CA HIS A 101 2.64 4.23 14.12
C HIS A 101 1.86 4.31 15.44
N LEU A 102 2.55 4.10 16.57
CA LEU A 102 2.03 4.35 17.91
C LEU A 102 2.15 5.85 18.24
N GLY A 103 1.13 6.40 18.89
CA GLY A 103 0.72 7.80 18.73
C GLY A 103 1.57 8.89 19.37
N LEU A 104 1.73 9.96 18.59
CA LEU A 104 1.67 11.42 18.88
C LEU A 104 2.08 12.22 17.63
N LEU A 105 2.63 11.54 16.63
CA LEU A 105 3.16 12.16 15.42
C LEU A 105 2.05 12.81 14.55
N PRO A 106 2.31 14.02 14.00
CA PRO A 106 1.51 14.59 12.92
C PRO A 106 1.45 13.66 11.70
N ALA A 107 0.36 13.73 10.94
CA ALA A 107 0.19 12.93 9.73
C ALA A 107 1.32 13.15 8.71
N SER A 108 1.85 14.37 8.62
CA SER A 108 3.01 14.70 7.78
C SER A 108 4.25 13.90 8.13
N THR A 109 4.53 13.71 9.43
CA THR A 109 5.66 12.91 9.89
C THR A 109 5.47 11.43 9.56
N ALA A 110 4.28 10.88 9.76
CA ALA A 110 4.00 9.48 9.40
C ALA A 110 4.17 9.23 7.89
N VAL A 111 3.75 10.18 7.05
CA VAL A 111 3.97 10.10 5.59
C VAL A 111 5.45 10.18 5.24
N GLN A 112 6.23 11.06 5.90
CA GLN A 112 7.68 11.13 5.69
C GLN A 112 8.40 9.84 6.07
N GLN A 113 8.04 9.24 7.22
CA GLN A 113 8.59 7.96 7.65
C GLN A 113 8.23 6.82 6.69
N ALA A 114 6.98 6.77 6.22
CA ALA A 114 6.55 5.80 5.21
C ALA A 114 7.35 5.93 3.91
N ARG A 115 7.62 7.15 3.44
CA ARG A 115 8.45 7.38 2.24
C ARG A 115 9.90 6.92 2.42
N ARG A 116 10.50 7.22 3.58
CA ARG A 116 11.87 6.77 3.90
C ARG A 116 11.95 5.25 3.93
N LEU A 117 10.98 4.60 4.58
CA LEU A 117 10.92 3.15 4.63
C LEU A 117 10.77 2.54 3.23
N ALA A 118 9.87 3.08 2.39
CA ALA A 118 9.70 2.63 1.01
C ALA A 118 11.02 2.72 0.21
N HIS A 119 11.79 3.80 0.38
CA HIS A 119 13.10 3.95 -0.24
C HIS A 119 14.11 2.91 0.25
N SER A 120 14.21 2.71 1.56
CA SER A 120 15.14 1.73 2.12
C SER A 120 14.79 0.30 1.68
N VAL A 121 13.50 -0.07 1.67
CA VAL A 121 13.05 -1.37 1.15
C VAL A 121 13.44 -1.54 -0.32
N TYR A 122 13.30 -0.48 -1.12
CA TYR A 122 13.71 -0.49 -2.52
C TYR A 122 15.22 -0.72 -2.69
N GLU A 123 16.06 0.00 -1.94
CA GLU A 123 17.51 -0.18 -1.97
C GLU A 123 17.91 -1.61 -1.57
N LEU A 124 17.36 -2.12 -0.47
CA LEU A 124 17.60 -3.49 -0.01
C LEU A 124 17.18 -4.55 -1.04
N ALA A 125 16.02 -4.37 -1.67
CA ALA A 125 15.54 -5.30 -2.70
C ALA A 125 16.35 -5.24 -4.00
N GLY A 126 16.96 -4.08 -4.31
CA GLY A 126 17.80 -3.88 -5.48
C GLY A 126 19.20 -4.52 -5.37
N GLU A 127 19.72 -4.66 -4.15
CA GLU A 127 21.06 -5.20 -3.92
C GLU A 127 21.13 -6.73 -3.84
N ASN A 128 20.01 -7.43 -3.60
CA ASN A 128 20.01 -8.90 -3.63
C ASN A 128 18.60 -9.52 -3.84
N PRO A 129 18.26 -10.03 -5.04
CA PRO A 129 16.96 -10.65 -5.32
C PRO A 129 16.69 -11.93 -4.50
N ALA A 130 17.71 -12.52 -3.87
CA ALA A 130 17.57 -13.68 -3.00
C ALA A 130 17.09 -13.36 -1.57
N ILE A 131 17.24 -12.11 -1.08
CA ILE A 131 16.78 -11.73 0.27
C ILE A 131 15.27 -11.45 0.26
N ALA A 132 14.72 -11.02 -0.89
CA ALA A 132 13.30 -10.75 -1.03
C ALA A 132 12.42 -12.02 -0.95
N SER A 133 12.97 -13.20 -1.27
CA SER A 133 12.27 -14.49 -1.12
C SER A 133 12.20 -14.98 0.32
N ASP A 134 13.07 -14.50 1.21
CA ASP A 134 13.10 -14.88 2.63
C ASP A 134 12.22 -13.99 3.52
N LEU A 135 11.63 -12.93 2.95
CA LEU A 135 10.74 -11.97 3.62
C LEU A 135 9.25 -12.17 3.30
N LEU A 136 8.91 -13.20 2.52
CA LEU A 136 7.54 -13.62 2.17
C LEU A 136 7.24 -15.00 2.76
#